data_AF-A0A4V1M1V7-F1
#
_entry.id   AF-A0A4V1M1V7-F1
#
_cell.length_a   1.000
_cell.length_b   1.000
_cell.length_c   1.000
_cell.angle_alpha   90.00
_cell.angle_beta   90.00
_cell.angle_gamma   90.00
#
_symmetry.space_group_name_H-M   'P 1'
#
loop_
_entity.id
_entity.type
_entity.pdbx_description
1 polymer ?
#
loop_
_entity_poly.entity_id
_entity_poly.type
_entity_poly.pdbx_seq_one_letter_code
_entity_poly.pdbx_strand_id
1 'polypeptide(L)'
;MPLHPLIVHFPIALLLVAAVIELLSLKFKNLSLTGTILLVTGFASGVLAFMTGDSGERFAEMNFGDVEGMIHHHEDMARLALIIFGVAMLIKLFTHFSKKFIKPLLIVVVVLSILGSGVLAYAGHLGGQIVYENSKVTNTR
;
A
#
# COMPACT_ATOMS: atom_id res chain seq x y z
N MET A 1 11.25 -2.19 18.85
CA MET A 1 10.18 -2.45 17.88
C MET A 1 10.78 -2.28 16.49
N PRO A 2 10.50 -3.16 15.52
CA PRO A 2 11.04 -3.03 14.17
C PRO A 2 10.58 -1.72 13.51
N LEU A 3 11.36 -1.20 12.56
CA LEU A 3 11.05 0.06 11.88
C LEU A 3 9.83 -0.09 10.96
N HIS A 4 9.65 -1.26 10.38
CA HIS A 4 8.60 -1.53 9.40
C HIS A 4 7.17 -1.24 9.92
N PRO A 5 6.72 -1.74 11.09
CA PRO A 5 5.41 -1.39 11.65
C PRO A 5 5.19 0.11 11.88
N LEU A 6 6.25 0.89 12.12
CA LEU A 6 6.12 2.35 12.25
C LEU A 6 5.81 2.99 10.88
N ILE A 7 6.46 2.52 9.83
CA ILE A 7 6.41 3.13 8.50
C ILE A 7 5.16 2.70 7.71
N VAL A 8 4.66 1.48 7.88
CA VAL A 8 3.50 0.95 7.11
C VAL A 8 2.20 1.75 7.28
N HIS A 9 2.04 2.51 8.36
CA HIS A 9 0.85 3.33 8.57
C HIS A 9 0.70 4.43 7.51
N PHE A 10 1.82 4.98 7.04
CA PHE A 10 1.83 6.06 6.04
C PHE A 10 1.29 5.61 4.67
N PRO A 11 1.83 4.56 4.02
CA PRO A 11 1.29 4.12 2.74
C PRO A 11 -0.16 3.64 2.87
N ILE A 12 -0.53 2.95 3.95
CA ILE A 12 -1.92 2.51 4.17
C ILE A 12 -2.86 3.71 4.19
N ALA A 13 -2.61 4.70 5.05
CA ALA A 13 -3.50 5.85 5.14
C ALA A 13 -3.50 6.68 3.85
N LEU A 14 -2.33 7.02 3.32
CA LEU A 14 -2.20 7.92 2.17
C LEU A 14 -2.77 7.31 0.89
N LEU A 15 -2.52 6.03 0.61
CA LEU A 15 -2.99 5.37 -0.61
C LEU A 15 -4.50 5.09 -0.58
N LEU A 16 -5.06 4.73 0.58
CA LEU A 16 -6.51 4.57 0.73
C LEU A 16 -7.24 5.91 0.57
N VAL A 17 -6.72 6.99 1.17
CA VAL A 17 -7.28 8.33 0.98
C VAL A 17 -7.08 8.79 -0.48
N ALA A 18 -5.93 8.49 -1.10
CA ALA A 18 -5.71 8.78 -2.52
C ALA A 18 -6.77 8.11 -3.41
N ALA A 19 -7.13 6.85 -3.15
CA ALA A 19 -8.16 6.16 -3.92
C ALA A 19 -9.53 6.86 -3.84
N VAL A 20 -9.93 7.32 -2.65
CA VAL A 20 -11.16 8.10 -2.45
C VAL A 20 -11.08 9.44 -3.18
N ILE A 21 -9.97 10.16 -3.04
CA ILE A 21 -9.80 11.47 -3.68
C ILE A 21 -9.73 11.36 -5.20
N GLU A 22 -9.10 10.33 -5.76
CA GLU A 22 -9.07 10.06 -7.20
C GLU A 22 -10.47 9.80 -7.74
N LEU A 23 -11.28 9.00 -7.03
CA LEU A 23 -12.69 8.78 -7.40
C LEU A 23 -13.49 10.10 -7.41
N LEU A 24 -13.34 10.92 -6.37
CA LEU A 24 -14.00 12.22 -6.29
C LEU A 24 -13.49 13.19 -7.36
N SER A 25 -12.22 13.09 -7.76
CA SER A 25 -11.61 13.96 -8.77
C SER A 25 -12.23 13.82 -10.17
N LEU A 26 -12.88 12.69 -10.45
CA LEU A 26 -13.64 12.48 -11.69
C LEU A 26 -14.80 13.49 -11.83
N LYS A 27 -15.38 13.91 -10.71
CA LYS A 27 -16.46 14.92 -10.65
C LYS A 27 -15.91 16.30 -10.28
N PHE A 28 -14.97 16.35 -9.34
CA PHE A 28 -14.43 17.58 -8.76
C PHE A 28 -12.98 17.80 -9.18
N LYS A 29 -12.77 18.47 -10.33
CA LYS A 29 -11.43 18.63 -10.94
C LYS A 29 -10.39 19.30 -10.03
N ASN A 30 -10.81 20.16 -9.10
CA ASN A 30 -9.95 20.81 -8.11
C ASN A 30 -9.25 19.82 -7.17
N LEU A 31 -9.78 18.59 -7.02
CA LEU A 31 -9.17 17.54 -6.21
C LEU A 31 -8.06 16.76 -6.93
N SER A 32 -7.88 16.95 -8.24
CA SER A 32 -6.92 16.15 -9.03
C SER A 32 -5.48 16.29 -8.53
N LEU A 33 -5.06 17.51 -8.16
CA LEU A 33 -3.72 17.74 -7.60
C LEU A 33 -3.57 17.07 -6.24
N THR A 34 -4.57 17.19 -5.35
CA THR A 34 -4.59 16.54 -4.05
C THR A 34 -4.47 15.02 -4.18
N GLY A 35 -5.25 14.40 -5.06
CA GLY A 35 -5.18 12.96 -5.33
C GLY A 35 -3.79 12.53 -5.81
N THR A 36 -3.17 13.34 -6.66
CA THR A 36 -1.80 13.09 -7.14
C THR A 36 -0.76 13.19 -6.03
N ILE A 37 -0.83 14.21 -5.18
CA ILE A 37 0.09 14.39 -4.04
C ILE A 37 -0.03 13.20 -3.08
N LEU A 38 -1.25 12.78 -2.75
CA LEU A 38 -1.50 11.63 -1.89
C LEU A 38 -0.98 10.32 -2.51
N LEU A 39 -1.21 10.13 -3.81
CA LEU A 39 -0.76 8.94 -4.52
C LEU A 39 0.78 8.85 -4.58
N VAL A 40 1.45 9.97 -4.87
CA VAL A 40 2.93 10.05 -4.91
C VAL A 40 3.54 9.85 -3.52
N THR A 41 3.04 10.56 -2.50
CA THR A 41 3.58 10.45 -1.13
C THR A 41 3.24 9.10 -0.49
N GLY A 42 2.06 8.56 -0.76
CA GLY A 42 1.67 7.20 -0.38
C GLY A 42 2.56 6.15 -1.04
N PHE A 43 2.84 6.26 -2.34
CA PHE A 43 3.74 5.33 -3.03
C PHE A 43 5.17 5.44 -2.48
N ALA A 44 5.70 6.66 -2.31
CA ALA A 44 7.04 6.88 -1.78
C ALA A 44 7.20 6.30 -0.36
N SER A 45 6.21 6.50 0.52
CA SER A 45 6.21 5.87 1.85
C SER A 45 6.04 4.35 1.80
N GLY A 46 5.35 3.82 0.78
CA GLY A 46 5.28 2.38 0.50
C GLY A 46 6.63 1.78 0.14
N VAL A 47 7.43 2.48 -0.67
CA VAL A 47 8.82 2.09 -0.97
C VAL A 47 9.65 2.08 0.32
N LEU A 48 9.52 3.08 1.17
CA LEU A 48 10.23 3.11 2.47
C LEU A 48 9.79 1.97 3.40
N ALA A 49 8.50 1.61 3.41
CA ALA A 49 7.99 0.47 4.16
C ALA A 49 8.59 -0.84 3.63
N PHE A 50 8.67 -1.01 2.31
CA PHE A 50 9.29 -2.17 1.66
C PHE A 50 10.78 -2.28 2.03
N MET A 51 11.54 -1.18 1.94
CA MET A 51 12.97 -1.16 2.30
C MET A 51 13.26 -1.49 3.77
N THR A 52 12.27 -1.34 4.64
CA THR A 52 12.40 -1.67 6.06
C THR A 52 11.82 -3.05 6.41
N GLY A 53 11.25 -3.77 5.44
CA GLY A 53 10.59 -5.07 5.58
C GLY A 53 11.42 -6.12 6.30
N ASP A 54 12.68 -6.30 5.91
CA ASP A 54 13.59 -7.29 6.50
C ASP A 54 13.76 -7.11 8.01
N SER A 55 13.60 -5.89 8.53
CA SER A 55 13.65 -5.64 9.97
C SER A 55 12.43 -6.21 10.70
N GLY A 56 11.27 -6.21 10.05
CA GLY A 56 10.04 -6.83 10.53
C GLY A 56 10.09 -8.36 10.42
N GLU A 57 10.59 -8.88 9.31
CA GLU A 57 10.80 -10.32 9.09
C GLU A 57 11.70 -10.93 10.16
N ARG A 58 12.93 -10.43 10.33
CA ARG A 58 13.86 -10.93 11.36
C ARG A 58 13.26 -10.86 12.76
N PHE A 59 12.51 -9.79 13.05
CA PHE A 59 11.82 -9.68 14.34
C PHE A 59 10.78 -10.79 14.49
N ALA A 60 9.99 -11.07 13.45
CA ALA A 60 8.97 -12.10 13.49
C ALA A 60 9.58 -13.51 13.63
N GLU A 61 10.60 -13.86 12.85
CA GLU A 61 11.29 -15.16 12.94
C GLU A 61 11.86 -15.43 14.35
N MET A 62 12.47 -14.41 14.97
CA MET A 62 13.04 -14.54 16.32
C MET A 62 11.99 -14.69 17.43
N ASN A 63 10.75 -14.23 17.22
CA ASN A 63 9.75 -14.11 18.30
C ASN A 63 8.50 -14.99 18.11
N PHE A 64 8.20 -15.42 16.89
CA PHE A 64 6.94 -16.08 16.54
C PHE A 64 7.09 -17.50 16.00
N GLY A 65 8.32 -18.01 15.87
CA GLY A 65 8.58 -19.38 15.41
C GLY A 65 8.54 -19.50 13.89
N ASP A 66 8.00 -20.62 13.38
CA ASP A 66 7.90 -20.87 11.94
C ASP A 66 6.76 -20.05 11.32
N VAL A 67 7.12 -18.86 10.81
CA VAL A 67 6.21 -17.89 10.19
C VAL A 67 6.63 -17.48 8.78
N GLU A 68 7.67 -18.11 8.22
CA GLU A 68 8.29 -17.75 6.94
C GLU A 68 7.26 -17.74 5.80
N GLY A 69 6.44 -18.78 5.70
CA GLY A 69 5.39 -18.86 4.68
C GLY A 69 4.33 -17.74 4.79
N MET A 70 4.01 -17.29 6.00
CA MET A 70 3.08 -16.17 6.21
C MET A 70 3.71 -14.84 5.85
N ILE A 71 5.00 -14.66 6.19
CA ILE A 71 5.78 -13.47 5.83
C ILE A 71 5.87 -13.34 4.31
N HIS A 72 6.25 -14.40 3.61
CA HIS A 72 6.36 -14.41 2.15
C HIS A 72 5.03 -14.04 1.48
N HIS A 73 3.92 -14.59 1.97
CA HIS A 73 2.60 -14.26 1.43
C HIS A 73 2.20 -12.79 1.69
N HIS A 74 2.50 -12.26 2.88
CA HIS A 74 2.33 -10.83 3.19
C HIS A 74 3.15 -9.95 2.25
N GLU A 75 4.43 -10.29 2.04
CA GLU A 75 5.33 -9.54 1.18
C GLU A 75 4.90 -9.56 -0.29
N ASP A 76 4.47 -10.70 -0.80
CA ASP A 76 3.99 -10.82 -2.18
C ASP A 76 2.77 -9.93 -2.42
N MET A 77 1.82 -9.92 -1.47
CA MET A 77 0.65 -9.04 -1.56
C MET A 77 1.03 -7.57 -1.40
N ALA A 78 1.95 -7.23 -0.48
CA ALA A 78 2.44 -5.86 -0.31
C ALA A 78 3.17 -5.36 -1.57
N ARG A 79 4.00 -6.21 -2.19
CA ARG A 79 4.71 -5.93 -3.45
C ARG A 79 3.74 -5.74 -4.60
N LEU A 80 2.72 -6.60 -4.71
CA LEU A 80 1.66 -6.46 -5.71
C LEU A 80 0.90 -5.14 -5.55
N ALA A 81 0.53 -4.77 -4.32
CA ALA A 81 -0.10 -3.48 -4.04
C ALA A 81 0.79 -2.32 -4.47
N LEU A 82 2.08 -2.36 -4.13
CA LEU A 82 3.05 -1.32 -4.50
C LEU A 82 3.17 -1.19 -6.03
N ILE A 83 3.22 -2.29 -6.77
CA ILE A 83 3.24 -2.28 -8.25
C ILE A 83 1.96 -1.63 -8.80
N ILE A 84 0.78 -2.03 -8.33
CA ILE A 84 -0.50 -1.49 -8.79
C ILE A 84 -0.56 0.03 -8.57
N PHE A 85 -0.21 0.49 -7.36
CA PHE A 85 -0.19 1.93 -7.05
C PHE A 85 0.92 2.67 -7.80
N GLY A 86 2.06 2.05 -8.05
CA GLY A 86 3.14 2.60 -8.87
C GLY A 86 2.68 2.85 -10.31
N VAL A 87 1.99 1.89 -10.93
CA VAL A 87 1.38 2.06 -12.26
C VAL A 87 0.32 3.16 -12.24
N ALA A 88 -0.56 3.17 -11.23
CA ALA A 88 -1.57 4.21 -11.07
C ALA A 88 -0.94 5.62 -10.98
N MET A 89 0.12 5.75 -10.17
CA MET A 89 0.89 6.97 -9.99
C MET A 89 1.53 7.44 -11.31
N LEU A 90 2.20 6.55 -12.05
CA LEU A 90 2.83 6.90 -13.32
C LEU A 90 1.81 7.38 -14.36
N ILE A 91 0.67 6.68 -14.48
CA ILE A 91 -0.42 7.11 -15.37
C ILE A 91 -0.95 8.47 -14.93
N LYS A 92 -1.18 8.68 -13.62
CA LYS A 92 -1.68 9.95 -13.09
C LYS A 92 -0.72 11.10 -13.38
N LEU A 93 0.58 10.91 -13.13
CA LEU A 93 1.61 11.91 -13.45
C LEU A 93 1.63 12.22 -14.96
N PHE A 94 1.54 11.22 -15.82
CA PHE A 94 1.45 11.41 -17.26
C PHE A 94 0.25 12.30 -17.66
N THR A 95 -0.90 12.17 -16.97
CA THR A 95 -2.05 13.04 -17.27
C THR A 95 -1.81 14.53 -16.99
N HIS A 96 -0.87 14.88 -16.09
CA HIS A 96 -0.50 16.28 -15.82
C HIS A 96 0.50 16.86 -16.83
N PHE A 97 1.36 16.02 -17.41
CA PHE A 97 2.26 16.43 -18.49
C PHE A 97 1.58 16.49 -19.86
N SER A 98 0.42 15.83 -20.00
CA SER A 98 -0.41 15.93 -21.20
C SER A 98 -1.15 17.27 -21.26
N LYS A 99 -1.04 17.97 -22.40
CA LYS A 99 -1.80 19.21 -22.67
C LYS A 99 -3.32 18.99 -22.81
N LYS A 100 -3.77 17.74 -22.95
CA LYS A 100 -5.18 17.37 -23.10
C LYS A 100 -5.66 16.62 -21.87
N PHE A 101 -6.90 16.89 -21.45
CA PHE A 101 -7.60 16.10 -20.44
C PHE A 101 -7.99 14.74 -21.02
N ILE A 102 -7.48 13.64 -20.45
CA ILE A 102 -7.70 12.27 -20.94
C ILE A 102 -8.57 11.50 -19.95
N LYS A 103 -9.89 11.67 -20.04
CA LYS A 103 -10.87 11.04 -19.13
C LYS A 103 -10.70 9.51 -18.98
N PRO A 104 -10.43 8.73 -20.05
CA PRO A 104 -10.21 7.29 -19.92
C PRO A 104 -9.04 6.92 -19.00
N LEU A 105 -7.93 7.67 -19.05
CA LEU A 105 -6.77 7.42 -18.18
C LEU A 105 -7.09 7.67 -16.71
N LEU A 106 -7.89 8.69 -16.41
CA LEU A 106 -8.33 8.95 -15.04
C LEU A 106 -9.22 7.83 -14.49
N ILE A 107 -10.08 7.25 -15.33
CA ILE A 107 -10.87 6.08 -14.95
C ILE A 107 -9.95 4.88 -14.66
N VAL A 108 -8.92 4.66 -15.48
CA VAL A 108 -7.91 3.62 -15.23
C VAL A 108 -7.19 3.85 -13.90
N VAL A 109 -6.77 5.08 -13.59
CA VAL A 109 -6.15 5.42 -12.30
C VAL A 109 -7.09 5.08 -11.14
N VAL A 110 -8.38 5.43 -11.23
CA VAL A 110 -9.36 5.12 -10.18
C VAL A 110 -9.53 3.62 -10.00
N VAL A 111 -9.65 2.85 -11.09
CA VAL A 111 -9.77 1.38 -11.02
C VAL A 111 -8.54 0.77 -10.38
N LEU A 112 -7.34 1.18 -10.79
CA LEU A 112 -6.09 0.70 -10.20
C LEU A 112 -5.99 1.09 -8.72
N SER A 113 -6.36 2.30 -8.34
CA SER A 113 -6.34 2.72 -6.94
C SER A 113 -7.31 1.91 -6.06
N ILE A 114 -8.49 1.55 -6.57
CA ILE A 114 -9.45 0.69 -5.85
C ILE A 114 -8.90 -0.74 -5.73
N LEU A 115 -8.38 -1.32 -6.82
CA LEU A 115 -7.79 -2.66 -6.80
C LEU A 115 -6.56 -2.71 -5.87
N GLY A 116 -5.66 -1.74 -5.98
CA GLY A 116 -4.50 -1.58 -5.11
C GLY A 116 -4.90 -1.44 -3.65
N SER A 117 -5.97 -0.71 -3.35
CA SER A 117 -6.51 -0.59 -1.99
C SER A 117 -6.96 -1.93 -1.42
N GLY A 118 -7.63 -2.75 -2.24
CA GLY A 118 -8.04 -4.11 -1.83
C GLY A 118 -6.84 -5.01 -1.54
N VAL A 119 -5.84 -5.03 -2.43
CA VAL A 119 -4.61 -5.81 -2.23
C VAL A 119 -3.82 -5.31 -1.01
N LEU A 120 -3.73 -3.99 -0.82
CA LEU A 120 -3.05 -3.38 0.33
C LEU A 120 -3.75 -3.72 1.66
N ALA A 121 -5.08 -3.69 1.69
CA ALA A 121 -5.84 -4.09 2.86
C ALA A 121 -5.64 -5.58 3.18
N TYR A 122 -5.58 -6.44 2.16
CA TYR A 122 -5.28 -7.85 2.34
C TYR A 122 -3.85 -8.10 2.83
N ALA A 123 -2.86 -7.39 2.29
CA ALA A 123 -1.50 -7.41 2.82
C ALA A 123 -1.46 -6.99 4.30
N GLY A 124 -2.18 -5.91 4.66
CA GLY A 124 -2.32 -5.49 6.05
C GLY A 124 -2.98 -6.54 6.95
N HIS A 125 -3.99 -7.25 6.45
CA HIS A 125 -4.62 -8.36 7.16
C HIS A 125 -3.62 -9.50 7.43
N LEU A 126 -2.87 -9.94 6.42
CA LEU A 126 -1.82 -10.95 6.57
C LEU A 126 -0.74 -10.52 7.57
N GLY A 127 -0.32 -9.25 7.52
CA GLY A 127 0.62 -8.68 8.49
C GLY A 127 0.10 -8.74 9.93
N GLY A 128 -1.21 -8.50 10.10
CA GLY A 128 -1.89 -8.69 11.38
C GLY A 128 -1.89 -10.16 11.83
N GLN A 129 -2.14 -11.12 10.93
CA GLN A 129 -2.14 -12.55 11.26
C GLN A 129 -0.77 -13.02 11.77
N ILE A 130 0.32 -12.58 11.13
CA ILE A 130 1.70 -12.89 11.58
C ILE A 130 1.87 -12.56 13.06
N VAL A 131 1.37 -11.40 13.50
CA VAL A 131 1.47 -10.96 14.88
C VAL A 131 0.44 -11.66 15.79
N TYR A 132 -0.85 -11.63 15.45
CA TYR A 132 -1.92 -12.00 16.39
C TYR A 132 -2.21 -13.50 16.48
N GLU A 133 -1.99 -14.27 15.42
CA GLU A 133 -2.25 -15.72 15.45
C GLU A 133 -1.11 -16.46 16.14
N ASN A 134 0.14 -16.04 15.89
CA ASN A 134 1.31 -16.67 16.49
C ASN A 134 1.57 -16.23 17.93
N SER A 135 1.20 -15.00 18.31
CA SER A 135 1.27 -14.54 19.71
C SER A 135 0.42 -15.38 20.67
N LYS A 136 -0.66 -16.02 20.19
CA LYS A 136 -1.49 -16.93 21.00
C LYS A 136 -0.82 -18.28 21.26
N VAL A 137 0.05 -18.72 20.36
CA VAL A 137 0.78 -20.00 20.48
C VAL A 137 1.89 -19.89 21.52
N THR A 138 2.59 -18.75 21.59
CA THR A 138 3.68 -18.54 22.55
C THR A 138 3.19 -18.35 24.00
N ASN A 139 1.96 -17.86 24.20
CA ASN A 139 1.38 -17.62 25.54
C ASN A 139 0.68 -18.85 26.16
N THR A 140 0.59 -19.97 25.43
CA THR A 140 -0.04 -21.22 25.90
C THR A 140 0.97 -22.33 26.20
N ARG A 141 2.27 -22.03 26.14
CA ARG A 141 3.37 -22.87 26.63
C ARG A 141 4.00 -22.23 27.87
#